data_AF-A0A3A8J864-F1
#
_entry.id   AF-A0A3A8J864-F1
#
_cell.length_a   1.000
_cell.length_b   1.000
_cell.length_c   1.000
_cell.angle_alpha   90.00
_cell.angle_beta   90.00
_cell.angle_gamma   90.00
#
_symmetry.space_group_name_H-M   'P 1'
#
loop_
_entity.id
_entity.type
_entity.pdbx_description
1 polymer ?
#
loop_
_entity_poly.entity_id
_entity_poly.type
_entity_poly.pdbx_seq_one_letter_code
_entity_poly.pdbx_strand_id
1 'polypeptide(L)'
;MNFISRALVLGSLSAMVGCATTKGGTKTPDTTEPTPGTASLVDYCDDTQKAISKEADALASPYGIDQHLDKNFPDRKVSWLMTDSAYQKFVVQTGAKNFGRCNDVGCYLFAAPSASIHGAVEKSKTADGKHDPAVLGQALGLPAKNFEGPLRMMTLDLGAQKVCTRLPVDADPGVWKCQTPEDTDCFKFGGYTSGGAPEVMVINAPVADTQVAEIP
;
A
#
# COMPACT_ATOMS: atom_id res chain seq x y z
N MET A 1 -36.03 61.60 35.26
CA MET A 1 -36.04 62.81 34.42
C MET A 1 -35.37 62.46 33.10
N ASN A 2 -36.11 62.58 32.00
CA ASN A 2 -35.59 62.56 30.63
C ASN A 2 -34.56 63.67 30.42
N PHE A 3 -33.52 63.42 29.63
CA PHE A 3 -32.99 64.28 28.56
C PHE A 3 -32.05 63.36 27.72
N ILE A 4 -32.27 63.04 26.42
CA ILE A 4 -32.16 63.91 25.21
C ILE A 4 -30.71 64.46 25.16
N SER A 5 -29.85 64.30 24.14
CA SER A 5 -30.01 64.12 22.70
C SER A 5 -28.64 64.02 21.99
N ARG A 6 -28.67 63.60 20.72
CA ARG A 6 -27.93 64.10 19.53
C ARG A 6 -26.38 64.16 19.60
N ALA A 7 -25.67 63.33 18.85
CA ALA A 7 -25.44 63.34 17.39
C ALA A 7 -24.33 64.31 16.92
N LEU A 8 -23.48 63.74 16.04
CA LEU A 8 -22.54 64.34 15.09
C LEU A 8 -21.25 64.96 15.65
N VAL A 9 -20.10 64.49 15.16
CA VAL A 9 -19.34 65.14 14.07
C VAL A 9 -18.10 64.28 13.72
N LEU A 10 -17.80 64.27 12.42
CA LEU A 10 -16.63 63.69 11.76
C LEU A 10 -15.30 64.17 12.35
N GLY A 11 -14.25 63.35 12.26
CA GLY A 11 -12.89 63.78 12.57
C GLY A 11 -11.86 62.72 12.21
N SER A 12 -11.48 62.71 10.93
CA SER A 12 -10.33 62.00 10.39
C SER A 12 -9.00 62.41 11.07
N LEU A 13 -8.05 61.47 10.99
CA LEU A 13 -6.62 61.53 11.33
C LEU A 13 -6.22 61.20 12.78
N SER A 14 -5.71 59.99 12.95
CA SER A 14 -4.65 59.69 13.90
C SER A 14 -3.63 58.76 13.22
N ALA A 15 -2.38 59.17 13.30
CA ALA A 15 -1.22 58.45 12.83
C ALA A 15 -0.75 57.41 13.86
N MET A 16 -0.07 56.39 13.35
CA MET A 16 0.92 55.50 13.99
C MET A 16 0.50 54.73 15.26
N VAL A 17 0.59 53.39 15.21
CA VAL A 17 1.64 52.55 15.86
C VAL A 17 1.42 51.11 15.39
N GLY A 18 2.50 50.45 14.94
CA GLY A 18 2.45 49.08 14.45
C GLY A 18 2.21 48.04 15.55
N CYS A 19 1.60 46.93 15.16
CA CYS A 19 1.76 45.63 15.81
C CYS A 19 1.90 44.56 14.73
N ALA A 20 3.06 43.91 14.73
CA ALA A 20 3.37 42.76 13.91
C ALA A 20 2.37 41.64 14.19
N THR A 21 1.73 41.11 13.14
CA THR A 21 1.02 39.83 13.19
C THR A 21 1.64 38.90 12.16
N THR A 22 2.34 37.92 12.71
CA THR A 22 2.81 36.69 12.07
C THR A 22 1.69 36.05 11.26
N LYS A 23 1.85 36.03 9.94
CA LYS A 23 1.01 35.28 9.01
C LYS A 23 1.38 33.80 9.15
N GLY A 24 0.65 33.09 10.02
CA GLY A 24 0.63 31.64 10.06
C GLY A 24 -0.04 31.13 8.78
N GLY A 25 0.78 30.77 7.79
CA GLY A 25 0.32 30.12 6.57
C GLY A 25 -0.07 28.68 6.89
N THR A 26 -1.36 28.39 6.80
CA THR A 26 -1.92 27.04 6.74
C THR A 26 -1.24 26.29 5.59
N LYS A 27 -0.44 25.26 5.90
CA LYS A 27 0.11 24.36 4.88
C LYS A 27 -1.04 23.58 4.26
N THR A 28 -1.31 23.83 3.00
CA THR A 28 -2.06 22.94 2.11
C THR A 28 -1.39 21.56 2.14
N PRO A 29 -2.13 20.43 2.15
CA PRO A 29 -1.51 19.13 1.95
C PRO A 29 -0.83 19.11 0.58
N ASP A 30 0.47 18.79 0.54
CA ASP A 30 1.17 18.57 -0.71
C ASP A 30 0.47 17.45 -1.47
N THR A 31 -0.26 17.83 -2.51
CA THR A 31 -0.67 16.91 -3.56
C THR A 31 0.60 16.73 -4.37
N THR A 32 1.40 15.70 -4.06
CA THR A 32 2.56 15.36 -4.88
C THR A 32 2.05 15.01 -6.27
N GLU A 33 2.26 15.93 -7.21
CA GLU A 33 2.03 15.71 -8.63
C GLU A 33 2.88 14.48 -9.05
N PRO A 34 2.33 13.52 -9.82
CA PRO A 34 3.07 12.33 -10.22
C PRO A 34 4.37 12.75 -10.90
N THR A 35 5.49 12.14 -10.53
CA THR A 35 6.78 12.44 -11.15
C THR A 35 6.69 12.06 -12.64
N PRO A 36 6.76 13.02 -13.58
CA PRO A 36 6.63 12.72 -14.99
C PRO A 36 7.83 11.87 -15.42
N GLY A 37 7.61 10.62 -15.84
CA GLY A 37 8.64 9.80 -16.48
C GLY A 37 8.73 8.33 -16.07
N THR A 38 8.04 7.89 -15.01
CA THR A 38 7.98 6.46 -14.68
C THR A 38 6.89 5.78 -15.50
N ALA A 39 7.25 4.79 -16.33
CA ALA A 39 6.28 4.01 -17.09
C ALA A 39 5.29 3.31 -16.14
N SER A 40 4.01 3.26 -16.52
CA SER A 40 3.01 2.58 -15.71
C SER A 40 3.28 1.08 -15.70
N LEU A 41 3.16 0.44 -14.54
CA LEU A 41 3.28 -1.02 -14.45
C LEU A 41 2.09 -1.74 -15.11
N VAL A 42 1.00 -1.01 -15.37
CA VAL A 42 -0.16 -1.50 -16.14
C VAL A 42 0.19 -1.67 -17.62
N ASP A 43 1.22 -0.99 -18.15
CA ASP A 43 1.61 -1.13 -19.55
C ASP A 43 2.10 -2.55 -19.87
N TYR A 44 2.61 -3.27 -18.86
CA TYR A 44 3.05 -4.66 -18.94
C TYR A 44 1.92 -5.68 -18.79
N CYS A 45 0.70 -5.22 -18.53
CA CYS A 45 -0.48 -6.07 -18.48
C CYS A 45 -0.98 -6.42 -19.89
N ASP A 46 -1.61 -7.59 -20.01
CA ASP A 46 -2.41 -7.91 -21.19
C ASP A 46 -3.68 -7.03 -21.27
N ASP A 47 -4.39 -7.09 -22.39
CA ASP A 47 -5.55 -6.25 -22.65
C ASP A 47 -6.69 -6.48 -21.63
N THR A 48 -6.82 -7.70 -21.12
CA THR A 48 -7.85 -8.04 -20.11
C THR A 48 -7.51 -7.38 -18.78
N GLN A 49 -6.26 -7.49 -18.33
CA GLN A 49 -5.80 -6.89 -17.09
C GLN A 49 -5.74 -5.35 -17.18
N LYS A 50 -5.47 -4.79 -18.36
CA LYS A 50 -5.59 -3.34 -18.62
C LYS A 50 -7.02 -2.84 -18.46
N ALA A 51 -8.00 -3.58 -19.00
CA ALA A 51 -9.41 -3.22 -18.84
C ALA A 51 -9.85 -3.24 -17.38
N ILE A 52 -9.47 -4.30 -16.64
CA ILE A 52 -9.73 -4.41 -15.19
C ILE A 52 -9.07 -3.26 -14.43
N SER A 53 -7.81 -2.94 -14.73
CA SER A 53 -7.11 -1.82 -14.08
C SER A 53 -7.83 -0.49 -14.29
N LYS A 54 -8.31 -0.23 -15.50
CA LYS A 54 -9.05 1.01 -15.81
C LYS A 54 -10.35 1.12 -15.01
N GLU A 55 -11.08 0.02 -14.87
CA GLU A 55 -12.30 -0.02 -14.05
C GLU A 55 -11.97 0.18 -12.57
N ALA A 56 -10.91 -0.46 -12.08
CA ALA A 56 -10.43 -0.31 -10.71
C ALA A 56 -10.03 1.15 -10.40
N ASP A 57 -9.29 1.80 -11.31
CA ASP A 57 -8.88 3.20 -11.15
C ASP A 57 -10.09 4.16 -11.13
N ALA A 58 -11.10 3.89 -11.96
CA ALA A 58 -12.33 4.68 -11.97
C ALA A 58 -13.08 4.60 -10.63
N LEU A 59 -13.11 3.41 -10.02
CA LEU A 59 -13.72 3.18 -8.71
C LEU A 59 -12.88 3.74 -7.55
N ALA A 60 -11.55 3.76 -7.70
CA ALA A 60 -10.60 4.26 -6.68
C ALA A 60 -10.38 5.79 -6.75
N SER A 61 -11.03 6.46 -7.69
CA SER A 61 -10.91 7.91 -7.92
C SER A 61 -11.05 8.72 -6.62
N PRO A 62 -10.17 9.72 -6.39
CA PRO A 62 -9.23 10.29 -7.35
C PRO A 62 -7.85 9.60 -7.41
N TYR A 63 -7.63 8.49 -6.70
CA TYR A 63 -6.31 7.86 -6.58
C TYR A 63 -6.30 6.48 -7.25
N GLY A 64 -5.81 6.40 -8.49
CA GLY A 64 -5.61 5.15 -9.22
C GLY A 64 -4.31 4.45 -8.85
N ILE A 65 -3.99 3.38 -9.60
CA ILE A 65 -2.80 2.55 -9.37
C ILE A 65 -1.49 3.33 -9.40
N ASP A 66 -1.28 4.23 -10.37
CA ASP A 66 -0.01 4.93 -10.48
C ASP A 66 0.22 5.86 -9.28
N GLN A 67 -0.81 6.58 -8.83
CA GLN A 67 -0.73 7.39 -7.61
C GLN A 67 -0.54 6.52 -6.36
N HIS A 68 -1.19 5.36 -6.31
CA HIS A 68 -1.02 4.40 -5.21
C HIS A 68 0.43 3.89 -5.12
N LEU A 69 1.03 3.53 -6.26
CA LEU A 69 2.41 3.08 -6.36
C LEU A 69 3.40 4.18 -5.99
N ASP A 70 3.24 5.38 -6.55
CA ASP A 70 4.15 6.51 -6.27
C ASP A 70 4.13 6.89 -4.78
N LYS A 71 2.96 6.83 -4.15
CA LYS A 71 2.82 7.15 -2.72
C LYS A 71 3.39 6.07 -1.81
N ASN A 72 3.08 4.80 -2.07
CA ASN A 72 3.30 3.72 -1.11
C ASN A 72 4.49 2.80 -1.45
N PHE A 73 4.95 2.81 -2.71
CA PHE A 73 5.99 1.93 -3.25
C PHE A 73 7.08 2.76 -3.95
N PRO A 74 7.77 3.67 -3.22
CA PRO A 74 8.67 4.66 -3.82
C PRO A 74 9.87 4.04 -4.54
N ASP A 75 10.27 2.82 -4.18
CA ASP A 75 11.34 2.06 -4.85
C ASP A 75 10.81 1.05 -5.88
N ARG A 76 9.49 0.99 -6.09
CA ARG A 76 8.78 0.02 -6.95
C ARG A 76 9.10 -1.44 -6.60
N LYS A 77 9.54 -1.71 -5.37
CA LYS A 77 9.82 -3.07 -4.91
C LYS A 77 8.71 -3.56 -4.00
N VAL A 78 8.31 -4.81 -4.23
CA VAL A 78 7.31 -5.48 -3.40
C VAL A 78 7.89 -6.70 -2.71
N SER A 79 7.32 -7.00 -1.55
CA SER A 79 7.57 -8.24 -0.85
C SER A 79 6.26 -8.92 -0.48
N TRP A 80 6.35 -10.21 -0.22
CA TRP A 80 5.30 -11.01 0.40
C TRP A 80 5.93 -12.11 1.25
N LEU A 81 5.15 -12.64 2.18
CA LEU A 81 5.55 -13.74 3.06
C LEU A 81 4.75 -14.98 2.71
N MET A 82 5.41 -16.13 2.74
CA MET A 82 4.78 -17.45 2.71
C MET A 82 5.35 -18.26 3.86
N THR A 83 4.58 -19.18 4.44
CA THR A 83 5.17 -20.19 5.31
C THR A 83 6.16 -21.03 4.51
N ASP A 84 7.24 -21.50 5.15
CA ASP A 84 8.21 -22.39 4.48
C ASP A 84 7.51 -23.62 3.91
N SER A 85 6.55 -24.18 4.65
CA SER A 85 5.73 -25.32 4.18
C SER A 85 4.95 -25.01 2.90
N ALA A 86 4.37 -23.81 2.77
CA ALA A 86 3.67 -23.39 1.56
C ALA A 86 4.64 -23.18 0.40
N TYR A 87 5.80 -22.56 0.66
CA TYR A 87 6.84 -22.38 -0.36
C TYR A 87 7.34 -23.72 -0.92
N GLN A 88 7.69 -24.67 -0.04
CA GLN A 88 8.13 -26.00 -0.46
C GLN A 88 7.06 -26.72 -1.29
N LYS A 89 5.81 -26.69 -0.83
CA LYS A 89 4.70 -27.40 -1.47
C LYS A 89 4.30 -26.80 -2.82
N PHE A 90 4.18 -25.47 -2.89
CA PHE A 90 3.54 -24.82 -4.04
C PHE A 90 4.52 -24.22 -5.03
N VAL A 91 5.80 -24.04 -4.66
CA VAL A 91 6.83 -23.48 -5.53
C VAL A 91 7.86 -24.55 -5.88
N VAL A 92 8.49 -25.15 -4.87
CA VAL A 92 9.61 -26.07 -5.09
C VAL A 92 9.14 -27.40 -5.67
N GLN A 93 8.20 -28.08 -5.01
CA GLN A 93 7.74 -29.42 -5.43
C GLN A 93 7.01 -29.40 -6.78
N THR A 94 6.30 -28.32 -7.08
CA THR A 94 5.57 -28.14 -8.35
C THR A 94 6.47 -27.65 -9.48
N GLY A 95 7.67 -27.13 -9.16
CA GLY A 95 8.53 -26.46 -10.14
C GLY A 95 7.87 -25.21 -10.73
N ALA A 96 7.12 -24.46 -9.93
CA ALA A 96 6.36 -23.30 -10.38
C ALA A 96 7.26 -22.28 -11.08
N LYS A 97 6.73 -21.67 -12.15
CA LYS A 97 7.43 -20.60 -12.89
C LYS A 97 7.08 -19.21 -12.38
N ASN A 98 5.86 -19.06 -11.87
CA ASN A 98 5.36 -17.83 -11.30
C ASN A 98 4.82 -18.07 -9.89
N PHE A 99 4.88 -17.05 -9.04
CA PHE A 99 4.25 -17.05 -7.73
C PHE A 99 2.76 -16.68 -7.82
N GLY A 100 2.02 -17.13 -6.82
CA GLY A 100 0.62 -16.76 -6.61
C GLY A 100 -0.36 -17.90 -6.78
N ARG A 101 -1.64 -17.55 -6.73
CA ARG A 101 -2.77 -18.46 -6.98
C ARG A 101 -3.00 -18.48 -8.48
N CYS A 102 -2.65 -19.59 -9.13
CA CYS A 102 -2.73 -19.72 -10.58
C CYS A 102 -4.08 -20.26 -11.05
N ASN A 103 -4.54 -19.77 -12.20
CA ASN A 103 -5.64 -20.32 -13.00
C ASN A 103 -5.21 -20.34 -14.48
N ASP A 104 -6.15 -20.60 -15.39
CA ASP A 104 -5.87 -20.71 -16.83
C ASP A 104 -5.38 -19.40 -17.49
N VAL A 105 -5.58 -18.25 -16.83
CA VAL A 105 -5.26 -16.93 -17.37
C VAL A 105 -4.04 -16.26 -16.71
N GLY A 106 -3.59 -16.75 -15.55
CA GLY A 106 -2.39 -16.23 -14.89
C GLY A 106 -2.25 -16.65 -13.43
N CYS A 107 -1.16 -16.19 -12.81
CA CYS A 107 -0.88 -16.38 -11.39
C CYS A 107 -1.00 -15.04 -10.64
N TYR A 108 -1.84 -15.01 -9.61
CA TYR A 108 -2.25 -13.80 -8.91
C TYR A 108 -1.68 -13.79 -7.50
N LEU A 109 -1.00 -12.72 -7.15
CA LEU A 109 -0.32 -12.56 -5.89
C LEU A 109 -0.55 -11.17 -5.32
N PHE A 110 -0.96 -11.11 -4.07
CA PHE A 110 -0.95 -9.89 -3.29
C PHE A 110 0.44 -9.61 -2.73
N ALA A 111 0.90 -8.37 -2.85
CA ALA A 111 2.20 -7.96 -2.35
C ALA A 111 2.16 -6.55 -1.75
N ALA A 112 2.98 -6.31 -0.74
CA ALA A 112 3.08 -5.04 -0.02
C ALA A 112 4.46 -4.38 -0.28
N PRO A 113 4.67 -3.11 0.10
CA PRO A 113 5.96 -2.45 -0.10
C PRO A 113 7.08 -3.19 0.61
N SER A 114 8.21 -3.39 -0.07
CA SER A 114 9.32 -4.19 0.48
C SER A 114 9.83 -3.63 1.80
N ALA A 115 9.99 -2.30 1.87
CA ALA A 115 10.45 -1.62 3.08
C ALA A 115 9.55 -1.91 4.29
N SER A 116 8.22 -1.99 4.07
CA SER A 116 7.25 -2.29 5.13
C SER A 116 7.42 -3.72 5.66
N ILE A 117 7.54 -4.72 4.78
CA ILE A 117 7.72 -6.12 5.19
C ILE A 117 9.09 -6.33 5.84
N HIS A 118 10.17 -5.84 5.23
CA HIS A 118 11.52 -5.96 5.80
C HIS A 118 11.60 -5.30 7.17
N GLY A 119 11.03 -4.10 7.33
CA GLY A 119 10.97 -3.42 8.62
C GLY A 119 10.13 -4.17 9.67
N ALA A 120 9.01 -4.76 9.26
CA ALA A 120 8.17 -5.58 10.15
C ALA A 120 8.89 -6.85 10.61
N VAL A 121 9.56 -7.55 9.69
CA VAL A 121 10.38 -8.73 10.01
C VAL A 121 11.51 -8.35 10.96
N GLU A 122 12.26 -7.28 10.68
CA GLU A 122 13.33 -6.81 11.56
C GLU A 122 12.82 -6.50 12.97
N LYS A 123 11.70 -5.77 13.07
CA LYS A 123 11.08 -5.40 14.34
C LYS A 123 10.59 -6.62 15.13
N SER A 124 10.19 -7.69 14.44
CA SER A 124 9.69 -8.91 15.07
C SER A 124 10.79 -9.83 15.60
N LYS A 125 12.07 -9.55 15.32
CA LYS A 125 13.15 -10.45 15.73
C LYS A 125 13.25 -10.61 17.24
N THR A 126 13.32 -11.85 17.67
CA THR A 126 13.50 -12.25 19.07
C THR A 126 14.99 -12.48 19.38
N ALA A 127 15.34 -12.54 20.68
CA ALA A 127 16.72 -12.73 21.11
C ALA A 127 17.32 -14.10 20.71
N ASP A 128 16.49 -15.11 20.44
CA ASP A 128 16.90 -16.42 19.92
C ASP A 128 17.00 -16.46 18.39
N GLY A 129 16.86 -15.30 17.72
CA GLY A 129 17.05 -15.16 16.29
C GLY A 129 15.85 -15.55 15.42
N LYS A 130 14.71 -15.87 16.04
CA LYS A 130 13.42 -16.10 15.36
C LYS A 130 12.63 -14.80 15.23
N HIS A 131 11.37 -14.89 14.82
CA HIS A 131 10.42 -13.80 14.86
C HIS A 131 9.28 -14.07 15.86
N ASP A 132 8.73 -12.98 16.42
CA ASP A 132 7.47 -12.98 17.17
C ASP A 132 6.28 -12.77 16.20
N PRO A 133 5.40 -13.77 16.02
CA PRO A 133 4.26 -13.67 15.11
C PRO A 133 3.27 -12.55 15.46
N ALA A 134 3.11 -12.23 16.75
CA ALA A 134 2.20 -11.17 17.19
C ALA A 134 2.77 -9.80 16.84
N VAL A 135 4.07 -9.59 17.02
CA VAL A 135 4.75 -8.34 16.62
C VAL A 135 4.73 -8.18 15.11
N LEU A 136 5.02 -9.25 14.36
CA LEU A 136 5.00 -9.23 12.90
C LEU A 136 3.59 -8.94 12.36
N GLY A 137 2.59 -9.65 12.88
CA GLY A 137 1.20 -9.45 12.50
C GLY A 137 0.71 -8.04 12.81
N GLN A 138 0.98 -7.53 14.01
CA GLN A 138 0.63 -6.16 14.37
C GLN A 138 1.28 -5.12 13.42
N ALA A 139 2.55 -5.32 13.06
CA ALA A 139 3.27 -4.41 12.17
C ALA A 139 2.72 -4.42 10.73
N LEU A 140 2.18 -5.55 10.28
CA LEU A 140 1.58 -5.70 8.95
C LEU A 140 0.07 -5.46 8.93
N GLY A 141 -0.57 -5.28 10.09
CA GLY A 141 -2.02 -5.18 10.20
C GLY A 141 -2.74 -6.48 9.86
N LEU A 142 -2.13 -7.63 10.20
CA LEU A 142 -2.59 -8.97 9.88
C LEU A 142 -2.58 -9.87 11.15
N PRO A 143 -3.44 -10.89 11.27
CA PRO A 143 -3.46 -11.81 12.41
C PRO A 143 -2.14 -12.56 12.61
N ALA A 144 -1.71 -12.66 13.88
CA ALA A 144 -0.48 -13.35 14.28
C ALA A 144 -0.39 -14.79 13.75
N LYS A 145 -1.52 -15.52 13.72
CA LYS A 145 -1.61 -16.90 13.22
C LYS A 145 -1.09 -17.09 11.79
N ASN A 146 -1.11 -16.02 10.97
CA ASN A 146 -0.64 -16.07 9.58
C ASN A 146 0.90 -16.12 9.50
N PHE A 147 1.58 -15.88 10.62
CA PHE A 147 3.04 -15.79 10.73
C PHE A 147 3.61 -16.81 11.72
N GLU A 148 2.91 -17.91 11.97
CA GLU A 148 3.44 -18.96 12.83
C GLU A 148 4.44 -19.85 12.08
N GLY A 149 5.59 -20.09 12.72
CA GLY A 149 6.64 -20.96 12.19
C GLY A 149 7.52 -20.27 11.12
N PRO A 150 8.48 -20.99 10.54
CA PRO A 150 9.44 -20.40 9.60
C PRO A 150 8.74 -19.88 8.34
N LEU A 151 9.18 -18.72 7.88
CA LEU A 151 8.65 -18.05 6.69
C LEU A 151 9.73 -17.93 5.60
N ARG A 152 9.25 -17.74 4.38
CA ARG A 152 10.02 -17.29 3.23
C ARG A 152 9.55 -15.88 2.89
N MET A 153 10.50 -14.95 2.85
CA MET A 153 10.27 -13.60 2.35
C MET A 153 10.75 -13.53 0.91
N MET A 154 9.82 -13.21 0.02
CA MET A 154 10.11 -12.99 -1.39
C MET A 154 10.17 -11.50 -1.65
N THR A 155 11.11 -11.04 -2.47
CA THR A 155 11.24 -9.63 -2.86
C THR A 155 11.46 -9.52 -4.36
N LEU A 156 10.67 -8.63 -5.00
CA LEU A 156 10.65 -8.43 -6.44
C LEU A 156 10.71 -6.94 -6.78
N ASP A 157 11.56 -6.58 -7.73
CA ASP A 157 11.59 -5.25 -8.32
C ASP A 157 10.63 -5.20 -9.51
N LEU A 158 9.48 -4.54 -9.35
CA LEU A 158 8.42 -4.57 -10.35
C LEU A 158 8.82 -3.88 -11.65
N GLY A 159 9.58 -2.78 -11.54
CA GLY A 159 10.01 -1.99 -12.69
C GLY A 159 11.08 -2.70 -13.51
N ALA A 160 12.08 -3.28 -12.84
CA ALA A 160 13.15 -4.03 -13.49
C ALA A 160 12.62 -5.28 -14.20
N GLN A 161 11.64 -5.96 -13.58
CA GLN A 161 11.09 -7.22 -14.10
C GLN A 161 9.89 -7.03 -15.05
N LYS A 162 9.42 -5.79 -15.23
CA LYS A 162 8.32 -5.46 -16.15
C LYS A 162 7.08 -6.32 -15.91
N VAL A 163 6.70 -6.45 -14.63
CA VAL A 163 5.60 -7.32 -14.21
C VAL A 163 4.29 -6.53 -14.14
N CYS A 164 3.24 -7.08 -14.74
CA CYS A 164 1.90 -6.51 -14.67
C CYS A 164 1.48 -6.32 -13.21
N THR A 165 1.20 -5.06 -12.85
CA THR A 165 0.79 -4.68 -11.49
C THR A 165 -0.40 -3.72 -11.57
N ARG A 166 -1.45 -4.01 -10.81
CA ARG A 166 -2.63 -3.15 -10.71
C ARG A 166 -3.25 -3.15 -9.32
N LEU A 167 -4.25 -2.30 -9.11
CA LEU A 167 -5.06 -2.38 -7.89
C LEU A 167 -5.79 -3.73 -7.85
N PRO A 168 -5.88 -4.40 -6.69
CA PRO A 168 -6.69 -5.60 -6.58
C PRO A 168 -8.18 -5.27 -6.68
N VAL A 169 -8.97 -6.22 -7.16
CA VAL A 169 -10.43 -6.11 -7.33
C VAL A 169 -11.13 -7.33 -6.72
N ASP A 170 -12.42 -7.20 -6.37
CA ASP A 170 -13.19 -8.25 -5.68
C ASP A 170 -13.15 -9.64 -6.34
N ALA A 171 -12.98 -9.69 -7.66
CA ALA A 171 -12.95 -10.94 -8.44
C ALA A 171 -11.59 -11.65 -8.44
N ASP A 172 -10.54 -11.04 -7.87
CA ASP A 172 -9.20 -11.61 -7.92
C ASP A 172 -9.08 -12.89 -7.08
N PRO A 173 -8.34 -13.91 -7.59
CA PRO A 173 -8.05 -15.10 -6.81
C PRO A 173 -7.37 -14.77 -5.48
N GLY A 174 -7.95 -15.24 -4.38
CA GLY A 174 -7.41 -15.01 -3.03
C GLY A 174 -7.94 -13.77 -2.33
N VAL A 175 -8.75 -12.93 -2.99
CA VAL A 175 -9.57 -11.94 -2.30
C VAL A 175 -10.48 -12.64 -1.31
N TRP A 176 -10.55 -12.08 -0.11
CA TRP A 176 -11.52 -12.51 0.88
C TRP A 176 -12.04 -11.30 1.64
N LYS A 177 -13.32 -11.38 2.01
CA LYS A 177 -14.05 -10.29 2.66
C LYS A 177 -14.01 -10.49 4.17
N CYS A 178 -13.98 -9.38 4.90
CA CYS A 178 -14.10 -9.38 6.35
C CYS A 178 -15.42 -10.05 6.73
N GLN A 179 -15.35 -11.00 7.66
CA GLN A 179 -16.49 -11.67 8.25
C GLN A 179 -16.95 -10.96 9.52
N THR A 180 -16.00 -10.37 10.26
CA THR A 180 -16.29 -9.57 11.46
C THR A 180 -15.64 -8.18 11.39
N PRO A 181 -16.09 -7.21 12.20
CA PRO A 181 -15.47 -5.88 12.26
C PRO A 181 -14.01 -5.88 12.75
N GLU A 182 -13.58 -6.96 13.42
CA GLU A 182 -12.23 -7.12 13.95
C GLU A 182 -11.25 -7.72 12.92
N ASP A 183 -11.74 -8.20 11.77
CA ASP A 183 -10.90 -8.70 10.71
C ASP A 183 -10.07 -7.57 10.10
N THR A 184 -8.76 -7.75 10.07
CA THR A 184 -7.80 -6.72 9.61
C THR A 184 -7.07 -7.14 8.34
N ASP A 185 -7.01 -8.44 8.06
CA ASP A 185 -6.34 -9.04 6.91
C ASP A 185 -7.21 -9.20 5.66
N CYS A 186 -8.47 -8.78 5.73
CA CYS A 186 -9.36 -8.86 4.58
C CYS A 186 -9.09 -7.74 3.56
N PHE A 187 -9.46 -8.00 2.32
CA PHE A 187 -9.32 -7.03 1.24
C PHE A 187 -10.18 -5.79 1.49
N LYS A 188 -9.57 -4.62 1.30
CA LYS A 188 -10.28 -3.34 1.19
C LYS A 188 -9.98 -2.73 -0.17
N PHE A 189 -11.04 -2.44 -0.91
CA PHE A 189 -10.92 -1.83 -2.22
C PHE A 189 -10.08 -0.53 -2.19
N GLY A 190 -9.26 -0.31 -3.21
CA GLY A 190 -8.34 0.83 -3.31
C GLY A 190 -6.88 0.53 -2.95
N GLY A 191 -6.49 -0.75 -2.88
CA GLY A 191 -5.11 -1.18 -2.66
C GLY A 191 -4.67 -1.15 -1.20
N TYR A 192 -5.60 -1.40 -0.27
CA TYR A 192 -5.24 -1.52 1.14
C TYR A 192 -5.88 -2.77 1.74
N THR A 193 -5.30 -3.30 2.81
CA THR A 193 -6.01 -4.22 3.69
C THR A 193 -6.98 -3.46 4.59
N SER A 194 -7.91 -4.14 5.25
CA SER A 194 -8.75 -3.52 6.28
C SER A 194 -7.95 -2.97 7.46
N GLY A 195 -6.78 -3.53 7.74
CA GLY A 195 -5.78 -3.01 8.69
C GLY A 195 -5.00 -1.79 8.18
N GLY A 196 -5.22 -1.36 6.94
CA GLY A 196 -4.63 -0.15 6.36
C GLY A 196 -3.24 -0.33 5.74
N ALA A 197 -2.75 -1.56 5.61
CA ALA A 197 -1.49 -1.82 4.92
C ALA A 197 -1.67 -1.67 3.41
N PRO A 198 -0.80 -0.93 2.69
CA PRO A 198 -0.87 -0.81 1.24
C PRO A 198 -0.52 -2.13 0.55
N GLU A 199 -1.24 -2.45 -0.52
CA GLU A 199 -1.16 -3.73 -1.22
C GLU A 199 -1.50 -3.57 -2.70
N VAL A 200 -0.82 -4.35 -3.55
CA VAL A 200 -1.06 -4.42 -4.98
C VAL A 200 -1.26 -5.85 -5.44
N MET A 201 -1.97 -6.02 -6.55
CA MET A 201 -2.07 -7.28 -7.27
C MET A 201 -0.93 -7.35 -8.29
N VAL A 202 -0.05 -8.34 -8.11
CA VAL A 202 1.06 -8.65 -9.02
C VAL A 202 0.71 -9.91 -9.79
N ILE A 203 0.76 -9.83 -11.12
CA ILE A 203 0.33 -10.91 -12.00
C ILE A 203 1.55 -11.52 -12.69
N ASN A 204 1.68 -12.84 -12.59
CA ASN A 204 2.80 -13.61 -13.14
C ASN A 204 4.18 -13.17 -12.60
N ALA A 205 4.27 -12.92 -11.29
CA ALA A 205 5.54 -12.66 -10.62
C ALA A 205 6.51 -13.85 -10.81
N PRO A 206 7.68 -13.67 -11.46
CA PRO A 206 8.54 -14.78 -11.84
C PRO A 206 9.30 -15.37 -10.65
N VAL A 207 9.43 -16.70 -10.60
CA VAL A 207 10.22 -17.38 -9.56
C VAL A 207 11.72 -17.14 -9.71
N ALA A 208 12.23 -17.14 -10.94
CA ALA A 208 13.67 -17.08 -11.22
C ALA A 208 14.32 -15.75 -10.80
N ASP A 209 13.59 -14.64 -10.87
CA ASP A 209 14.11 -13.28 -10.65
C ASP A 209 13.65 -12.67 -9.31
N THR A 210 13.01 -13.48 -8.47
CA THR A 210 12.58 -13.09 -7.13
C THR A 210 13.66 -13.46 -6.12
N GLN A 211 14.06 -12.50 -5.29
CA GLN A 211 14.94 -12.78 -4.15
C GLN A 211 14.16 -13.53 -3.08
N VAL A 212 14.71 -14.63 -2.56
CA VAL A 212 14.08 -15.44 -1.52
C VAL A 212 15.00 -15.47 -0.29
N ALA A 213 14.47 -15.04 0.86
CA ALA A 213 15.16 -15.06 2.14
C ALA A 213 14.42 -15.95 3.15
N GLU A 214 15.18 -16.62 4.02
CA GLU A 214 14.65 -17.39 5.14
C GLU A 214 14.41 -16.50 6.35
N ILE A 215 13.22 -16.63 6.94
CA ILE A 215 12.86 -16.01 8.21
C ILE A 215 12.60 -17.16 9.22
N PRO A 216 13.56 -17.47 10.10
CA PRO A 216 13.47 -18.62 11.01
C PRO A 216 12.46 -18.43 12.15
#